data_AF-A0A0L7LII1-F1
#
_entry.id   AF-A0A0L7LII1-F1
#
_cell.length_a   1.000
_cell.length_b   1.000
_cell.length_c   1.000
_cell.angle_alpha   90.00
_cell.angle_beta   90.00
_cell.angle_gamma   90.00
#
_symmetry.space_group_name_H-M   'P 1'
#
loop_
_entity.id
_entity.type
_entity.pdbx_description
1 polymer ?
#
loop_
_entity_poly.entity_id
_entity_poly.type
_entity_poly.pdbx_seq_one_letter_code
_entity_poly.pdbx_strand_id
1 'polypeptide(L)'
;MHWEPRHRLVRSTLCRQMRAGCRSNEQQRQQPSDAEKPNRTLEARLNKSNVVHYICAKSSPDYFNIWLNLELLVPFVIDCWVDNLRLEYDNVTRTTKSPAGVDIRVPGWGKSEPVEWLDPSHDKTGAYFNNIADSLNVEFFGKLKTLIEDTYTTNNKTTVTLIVHSMGGLMAMHFLRMQPQSWKDQYIRRMISISTPWAGSMKAVKVFAIGDDLGSLMLRESIMRSQQITCPSLAWLLPSPLFWKPTEVLVQTDKFNYTIAHFEKLFNDMELPNAWEMRKDVEKYSQDFQAPGVEVHCIYGYNMSTVERLVYKPGTWLDGYPTLANGDGDGTVNLRSLSACEHWKKPRLHKANAGELSPPTATSFHVILCKLGFFAFRVLIQRF
;
A
#
# COMPACT_ATOMS: atom_id res chain seq x y z
N MET A 1 53.20 1.00 6.54
CA MET A 1 51.84 1.58 6.38
C MET A 1 51.32 1.20 5.01
N HIS A 2 50.35 0.28 4.93
CA HIS A 2 49.35 0.18 3.84
C HIS A 2 48.32 -0.87 4.30
N TRP A 3 47.11 -0.41 4.63
CA TRP A 3 45.97 -1.24 4.98
C TRP A 3 45.05 -1.32 3.76
N GLU A 4 44.84 -2.53 3.23
CA GLU A 4 43.82 -2.84 2.21
C GLU A 4 42.41 -2.92 2.84
N PRO A 5 41.34 -2.51 2.14
CA PRO A 5 39.97 -2.65 2.63
C PRO A 5 39.30 -3.94 2.13
N ARG A 6 39.05 -4.87 3.07
CA ARG A 6 38.15 -6.02 2.92
C ARG A 6 36.68 -5.57 2.89
N HIS A 7 36.15 -5.15 1.74
CA HIS A 7 34.71 -4.88 1.59
C HIS A 7 34.05 -5.37 0.28
N ARG A 8 34.76 -6.13 -0.58
CA ARG A 8 34.18 -6.63 -1.85
C ARG A 8 33.57 -8.03 -1.80
N LEU A 9 33.81 -8.84 -0.77
CA LEU A 9 33.46 -10.28 -0.81
C LEU A 9 32.05 -10.65 -0.31
N VAL A 10 31.31 -9.74 0.36
CA VAL A 10 29.98 -10.07 0.92
C VAL A 10 28.83 -9.84 -0.09
N ARG A 11 29.05 -9.03 -1.15
CA ARG A 11 28.03 -8.73 -2.18
C ARG A 11 27.70 -9.92 -3.09
N SER A 12 28.60 -10.88 -3.27
CA SER A 12 28.40 -11.97 -4.25
C SER A 12 27.66 -13.19 -3.70
N THR A 13 27.70 -13.43 -2.39
CA THR A 13 27.26 -14.72 -1.82
C THR A 13 25.75 -14.74 -1.55
N LEU A 14 25.18 -13.63 -1.07
CA LEU A 14 23.73 -13.51 -0.83
C LEU A 14 22.93 -13.51 -2.15
N CYS A 15 23.46 -12.83 -3.17
CA CYS A 15 22.82 -12.74 -4.50
C CYS A 15 22.92 -14.07 -5.28
N ARG A 16 23.97 -14.89 -5.05
CA ARG A 16 24.07 -16.25 -5.59
C ARG A 16 23.17 -17.24 -4.86
N GLN A 17 23.00 -17.14 -3.55
CA GLN A 17 22.10 -18.02 -2.78
C GLN A 17 20.63 -17.78 -3.16
N MET A 18 20.21 -16.53 -3.41
CA MET A 18 18.86 -16.25 -3.91
C MET A 18 18.62 -16.75 -5.35
N ARG A 19 19.64 -16.82 -6.21
CA ARG A 19 19.51 -17.39 -7.57
C ARG A 19 19.52 -18.93 -7.60
N ALA A 20 20.22 -19.57 -6.67
CA ALA A 20 20.31 -21.03 -6.61
C ALA A 20 19.01 -21.67 -6.07
N GLY A 21 18.34 -21.03 -5.09
CA GLY A 21 17.07 -21.53 -4.54
C GLY A 21 15.88 -21.46 -5.51
N CYS A 22 15.94 -20.62 -6.54
CA CYS A 22 14.89 -20.52 -7.56
C CYS A 22 14.99 -21.56 -8.68
N ARG A 23 16.10 -22.30 -8.82
CA ARG A 23 16.27 -23.25 -9.96
C ARG A 23 16.00 -24.72 -9.63
N SER A 24 15.87 -25.09 -8.37
CA SER A 24 15.80 -26.51 -7.97
C SER A 24 14.39 -27.08 -7.79
N ASN A 25 13.32 -26.27 -7.89
CA ASN A 25 11.95 -26.72 -7.63
C ASN A 25 11.00 -26.67 -8.85
N GLU A 26 11.50 -26.42 -10.06
CA GLU A 26 10.66 -26.26 -11.26
C GLU A 26 10.25 -27.57 -11.95
N GLN A 27 10.73 -28.75 -11.54
CA GLN A 27 10.54 -29.99 -12.32
C GLN A 27 9.51 -31.01 -11.81
N GLN A 28 8.73 -30.74 -10.75
CA GLN A 28 7.67 -31.68 -10.31
C GLN A 28 6.41 -31.00 -9.74
N ARG A 29 5.77 -30.11 -10.51
CA ARG A 29 4.33 -29.83 -10.31
C ARG A 29 3.56 -30.22 -11.56
N GLN A 30 2.81 -31.31 -11.46
CA GLN A 30 1.78 -31.67 -12.43
C GLN A 30 0.79 -30.50 -12.57
N GLN A 31 0.54 -30.06 -13.81
CA GLN A 31 -0.49 -29.08 -14.13
C GLN A 31 -1.86 -29.66 -13.76
N PRO A 32 -2.71 -28.96 -12.99
CA PRO A 32 -4.11 -29.32 -12.86
C PRO A 32 -4.83 -29.02 -14.19
N SER A 33 -5.85 -29.80 -14.50
CA SER A 33 -6.75 -29.62 -15.63
C SER A 33 -7.47 -28.26 -15.60
N ASP A 34 -7.86 -27.77 -16.77
CA ASP A 34 -8.46 -26.44 -17.02
C ASP A 34 -9.79 -26.14 -16.29
N ALA A 35 -10.27 -27.03 -15.41
CA ALA A 35 -11.55 -26.93 -14.72
C ALA A 35 -11.48 -26.38 -13.28
N GLU A 36 -10.28 -26.07 -12.76
CA GLU A 36 -10.14 -25.51 -11.41
C GLU A 36 -9.09 -24.40 -11.41
N LYS A 37 -9.38 -23.30 -12.13
CA LYS A 37 -8.65 -22.04 -11.95
C LYS A 37 -9.15 -21.38 -10.67
N PRO A 38 -8.34 -21.35 -9.62
CA PRO A 38 -8.78 -20.91 -8.31
C PRO A 38 -8.76 -19.38 -8.23
N ASN A 39 -9.94 -18.79 -8.01
CA ASN A 39 -10.15 -17.36 -7.70
C ASN A 39 -9.43 -17.00 -6.39
N ARG A 40 -8.54 -15.99 -6.41
CA ARG A 40 -7.44 -15.95 -5.42
C ARG A 40 -7.01 -14.57 -4.95
N THR A 41 -7.89 -13.57 -5.00
CA THR A 41 -7.47 -12.17 -4.90
C THR A 41 -8.53 -11.28 -4.25
N LEU A 42 -9.31 -10.54 -5.06
CA LEU A 42 -10.54 -9.87 -4.69
C LEU A 42 -11.65 -10.44 -5.56
N GLU A 43 -12.75 -10.80 -4.94
CA GLU A 43 -13.89 -11.38 -5.65
C GLU A 43 -15.12 -10.51 -5.52
N ALA A 44 -15.92 -10.48 -6.58
CA ALA A 44 -17.21 -9.80 -6.61
C ALA A 44 -18.35 -10.76 -6.96
N ARG A 45 -19.52 -10.51 -6.39
CA ARG A 45 -20.79 -11.08 -6.83
C ARG A 45 -21.78 -9.95 -7.14
N LEU A 46 -22.52 -10.08 -8.23
CA LEU A 46 -23.39 -9.03 -8.75
C LEU A 46 -24.87 -9.43 -8.67
N ASN A 47 -25.69 -8.47 -8.26
CA ASN A 47 -27.15 -8.46 -8.31
C ASN A 47 -27.64 -7.01 -8.41
N LYS A 48 -27.25 -6.33 -9.48
CA LYS A 48 -27.49 -4.91 -9.75
C LYS A 48 -28.81 -4.71 -10.49
N SER A 49 -29.58 -3.69 -10.11
CA SER A 49 -30.79 -3.31 -10.83
C SER A 49 -30.48 -2.58 -12.15
N ASN A 50 -29.43 -1.75 -12.13
CA ASN A 50 -28.99 -0.89 -13.23
C ASN A 50 -27.50 -1.07 -13.51
N VAL A 51 -27.09 -0.72 -14.74
CA VAL A 51 -25.71 -0.77 -15.20
C VAL A 51 -25.40 0.46 -16.04
N VAL A 52 -24.13 0.88 -16.06
CA VAL A 52 -23.67 2.06 -16.80
C VAL A 52 -23.72 1.89 -18.32
N HIS A 53 -23.50 0.65 -18.80
CA HIS A 53 -23.57 0.29 -20.22
C HIS A 53 -24.28 -1.05 -20.39
N TYR A 54 -24.89 -1.27 -21.56
CA TYR A 54 -25.60 -2.52 -21.87
C TYR A 54 -24.69 -3.76 -21.86
N ILE A 55 -23.38 -3.57 -22.04
CA ILE A 55 -22.38 -4.65 -22.00
C ILE A 55 -22.03 -5.09 -20.58
N CYS A 56 -22.39 -4.32 -19.55
CA CYS A 56 -22.06 -4.66 -18.17
C CYS A 56 -23.04 -5.69 -17.61
N ALA A 57 -22.52 -6.70 -16.92
CA ALA A 57 -23.34 -7.72 -16.27
C ALA A 57 -24.15 -7.12 -15.11
N LYS A 58 -25.46 -7.42 -15.09
CA LYS A 58 -26.35 -7.08 -13.96
C LYS A 58 -26.23 -8.09 -12.82
N SER A 59 -26.14 -9.37 -13.14
CA SER A 59 -26.03 -10.45 -12.16
C SER A 59 -24.88 -11.39 -12.50
N SER A 60 -24.34 -12.06 -11.48
CA SER A 60 -23.40 -13.16 -11.63
C SER A 60 -23.94 -14.39 -10.87
N PRO A 61 -23.78 -15.61 -11.41
CA PRO A 61 -24.26 -16.82 -10.73
C PRO A 61 -23.48 -17.08 -9.44
N ASP A 62 -22.17 -16.85 -9.47
CA ASP A 62 -21.24 -17.00 -8.35
C ASP A 62 -20.30 -15.79 -8.24
N TYR A 63 -19.40 -15.83 -7.26
CA TYR A 63 -18.30 -14.88 -7.15
C TYR A 63 -17.28 -15.08 -8.28
N PHE A 64 -16.77 -13.99 -8.84
CA PHE A 64 -15.69 -14.00 -9.83
C PHE A 64 -14.55 -13.08 -9.39
N ASN A 65 -13.34 -13.36 -9.89
CA ASN A 65 -12.18 -12.50 -9.68
C ASN A 65 -12.41 -11.12 -10.36
N ILE A 66 -12.58 -10.08 -9.55
CA ILE A 66 -12.74 -8.69 -10.01
C ILE A 66 -11.41 -7.96 -10.10
N TRP A 67 -10.38 -8.45 -9.41
CA TRP A 67 -9.07 -7.82 -9.38
C TRP A 67 -7.98 -8.80 -8.92
N LEU A 68 -6.87 -9.02 -9.64
CA LEU A 68 -6.56 -8.47 -10.97
C LEU A 68 -7.20 -9.36 -12.04
N ASN A 69 -7.95 -8.75 -12.94
CA ASN A 69 -8.51 -9.41 -14.11
C ASN A 69 -8.32 -8.48 -15.32
N LEU A 70 -7.35 -8.78 -16.17
CA LEU A 70 -6.96 -7.94 -17.29
C LEU A 70 -8.08 -7.80 -18.34
N GLU A 71 -8.96 -8.79 -18.47
CA GLU A 71 -10.12 -8.73 -19.36
C GLU A 71 -11.13 -7.66 -18.92
N LEU A 72 -11.19 -7.37 -17.61
CA LEU A 72 -12.04 -6.31 -17.07
C LEU A 72 -11.44 -4.90 -17.24
N LEU A 73 -10.17 -4.80 -17.65
CA LEU A 73 -9.43 -3.54 -17.75
C LEU A 73 -9.25 -3.05 -19.20
N VAL A 74 -9.79 -3.78 -20.18
CA VAL A 74 -9.77 -3.34 -21.58
C VAL A 74 -10.72 -2.15 -21.81
N PRO A 75 -10.48 -1.31 -22.84
CA PRO A 75 -11.37 -0.21 -23.17
C PRO A 75 -12.84 -0.65 -23.27
N PHE A 76 -13.77 0.23 -22.86
CA PHE A 76 -15.21 -0.01 -22.73
C PHE A 76 -15.62 -0.94 -21.57
N VAL A 77 -14.91 -2.03 -21.30
CA VAL A 77 -15.22 -2.95 -20.18
C VAL A 77 -14.80 -2.35 -18.84
N ILE A 78 -13.73 -1.55 -18.83
CA ILE A 78 -13.22 -0.87 -17.64
C ILE A 78 -14.29 -0.03 -16.93
N ASP A 79 -15.25 0.55 -17.64
CA ASP A 79 -16.36 1.31 -17.04
C ASP A 79 -17.26 0.42 -16.19
N CYS A 80 -17.47 -0.83 -16.62
CA CYS A 80 -18.19 -1.84 -15.83
C CYS A 80 -17.39 -2.21 -14.56
N TRP A 81 -16.06 -2.32 -14.69
CA TRP A 81 -15.18 -2.61 -13.55
C TRP A 81 -15.19 -1.47 -12.53
N VAL A 82 -15.09 -0.22 -12.99
CA VAL A 82 -15.21 0.99 -12.16
C VAL A 82 -16.56 1.00 -11.43
N ASP A 83 -17.67 0.76 -12.13
CA ASP A 83 -19.01 0.79 -11.51
C ASP A 83 -19.22 -0.33 -10.48
N ASN A 84 -18.44 -1.41 -10.55
CA ASN A 84 -18.49 -2.50 -9.57
C ASN A 84 -17.52 -2.28 -8.39
N LEU A 85 -16.35 -1.68 -8.62
CA LEU A 85 -15.31 -1.55 -7.60
C LEU A 85 -15.24 -0.17 -6.92
N ARG A 86 -15.95 0.83 -7.44
CA ARG A 86 -16.08 2.13 -6.76
C ARG A 86 -16.72 1.95 -5.39
N LEU A 87 -16.33 2.79 -4.43
CA LEU A 87 -16.97 2.85 -3.14
C LEU A 87 -17.92 4.05 -3.06
N GLU A 88 -19.06 3.85 -2.41
CA GLU A 88 -20.02 4.91 -2.12
C GLU A 88 -19.78 5.40 -0.69
N TYR A 89 -19.40 6.68 -0.56
CA TYR A 89 -19.18 7.32 0.72
C TYR A 89 -20.47 7.98 1.23
N ASP A 90 -20.90 7.58 2.42
CA ASP A 90 -22.04 8.17 3.11
C ASP A 90 -21.54 9.22 4.11
N ASN A 91 -21.82 10.49 3.81
CA ASN A 91 -21.37 11.62 4.62
C ASN A 91 -22.10 11.70 5.98
N VAL A 92 -23.26 11.07 6.12
CA VAL A 92 -24.01 11.04 7.38
C VAL A 92 -23.43 9.97 8.30
N THR A 93 -23.22 8.75 7.79
CA THR A 93 -22.71 7.64 8.61
C THR A 93 -21.19 7.63 8.72
N ARG A 94 -20.48 8.41 7.90
CA ARG A 94 -18.99 8.46 7.86
C ARG A 94 -18.39 7.11 7.47
N THR A 95 -19.01 6.41 6.53
CA THR A 95 -18.60 5.07 6.11
C THR A 95 -18.70 4.91 4.60
N THR A 96 -17.83 4.06 4.05
CA THR A 96 -17.94 3.56 2.68
C THR A 96 -18.66 2.23 2.57
N LYS A 97 -19.36 2.03 1.47
CA LYS A 97 -20.02 0.77 1.11
C LYS A 97 -19.76 0.44 -0.35
N SER A 98 -19.84 -0.84 -0.68
CA SER A 98 -19.89 -1.26 -2.09
C SER A 98 -21.17 -0.73 -2.75
N PRO A 99 -21.19 -0.58 -4.09
CA PRO A 99 -22.37 -0.13 -4.81
C PRO A 99 -23.55 -1.09 -4.60
N ALA A 100 -24.77 -0.58 -4.72
CA ALA A 100 -25.97 -1.39 -4.55
C ALA A 100 -25.96 -2.63 -5.47
N GLY A 101 -26.15 -3.80 -4.87
CA GLY A 101 -26.12 -5.07 -5.60
C GLY A 101 -24.72 -5.59 -5.90
N VAL A 102 -23.66 -5.01 -5.34
CA VAL A 102 -22.30 -5.54 -5.44
C VAL A 102 -21.81 -5.99 -4.08
N ASP A 103 -21.37 -7.24 -4.02
CA ASP A 103 -20.80 -7.85 -2.83
C ASP A 103 -19.33 -8.20 -3.10
N ILE A 104 -18.42 -7.78 -2.22
CA ILE A 104 -16.98 -7.91 -2.39
C ILE A 104 -16.41 -8.73 -1.23
N ARG A 105 -15.57 -9.72 -1.54
CA ARG A 105 -14.86 -10.51 -0.53
C ARG A 105 -13.39 -10.72 -0.86
N VAL A 106 -12.60 -10.98 0.19
CA VAL A 106 -11.18 -11.33 0.11
C VAL A 106 -11.04 -12.84 0.38
N PRO A 107 -10.89 -13.70 -0.63
CA PRO A 107 -10.63 -15.12 -0.44
C PRO A 107 -9.22 -15.39 0.14
N GLY A 108 -9.01 -16.61 0.65
CA GLY A 108 -7.65 -17.12 0.90
C GLY A 108 -6.94 -16.58 2.16
N TRP A 109 -7.68 -16.09 3.16
CA TRP A 109 -7.09 -15.64 4.43
C TRP A 109 -6.15 -16.70 5.06
N GLY A 110 -4.97 -16.27 5.50
CA GLY A 110 -3.96 -17.15 6.12
C GLY A 110 -3.11 -17.97 5.13
N LYS A 111 -3.35 -17.84 3.82
CA LYS A 111 -2.51 -18.43 2.76
C LYS A 111 -1.57 -17.39 2.16
N SER A 112 -0.40 -17.82 1.66
CA SER A 112 0.56 -16.91 1.01
C SER A 112 0.24 -16.62 -0.46
N GLU A 113 -0.46 -17.55 -1.13
CA GLU A 113 -0.77 -17.51 -2.57
C GLU A 113 -1.49 -16.24 -3.04
N PRO A 114 -2.51 -15.70 -2.34
CA PRO A 114 -3.17 -14.44 -2.73
C PRO A 114 -2.26 -13.21 -2.76
N VAL A 115 -1.07 -13.31 -2.16
CA VAL A 115 -0.08 -12.24 -2.07
C VAL A 115 1.13 -12.52 -2.97
N GLU A 116 1.30 -13.76 -3.42
CA GLU A 116 2.36 -14.16 -4.34
C GLU A 116 2.00 -13.86 -5.80
N TRP A 117 0.71 -13.96 -6.18
CA TRP A 117 0.25 -13.81 -7.56
C TRP A 117 -1.14 -13.14 -7.63
N LEU A 118 -1.26 -12.00 -8.34
CA LEU A 118 -2.54 -11.31 -8.59
C LEU A 118 -3.25 -11.80 -9.85
N ASP A 119 -2.49 -12.25 -10.84
CA ASP A 119 -3.04 -12.77 -12.08
C ASP A 119 -3.00 -14.31 -12.04
N PRO A 120 -4.15 -15.01 -12.17
CA PRO A 120 -4.20 -16.46 -12.31
C PRO A 120 -3.30 -17.02 -13.44
N SER A 121 -2.92 -16.19 -14.41
CA SER A 121 -2.02 -16.54 -15.52
C SER A 121 -0.54 -16.64 -15.13
N HIS A 122 -0.16 -16.22 -13.91
CA HIS A 122 1.24 -16.05 -13.48
C HIS A 122 2.06 -15.07 -14.35
N ASP A 123 1.39 -14.15 -15.05
CA ASP A 123 2.07 -13.03 -15.71
C ASP A 123 2.81 -12.18 -14.66
N LYS A 124 4.05 -11.79 -14.97
CA LYS A 124 4.94 -10.99 -14.12
C LYS A 124 4.33 -9.62 -13.75
N THR A 125 3.30 -9.19 -14.47
CA THR A 125 2.60 -7.91 -14.30
C THR A 125 1.59 -7.94 -13.14
N GLY A 126 1.15 -9.11 -12.70
CA GLY A 126 0.16 -9.27 -11.63
C GLY A 126 0.77 -9.46 -10.25
N ALA A 127 1.47 -8.48 -9.68
CA ALA A 127 1.88 -8.49 -8.27
C ALA A 127 1.26 -7.30 -7.51
N TYR A 128 0.62 -7.55 -6.34
CA TYR A 128 0.16 -6.60 -5.26
C TYR A 128 -1.30 -5.96 -5.15
N PHE A 129 -1.93 -5.94 -3.94
CA PHE A 129 -3.37 -5.56 -3.65
C PHE A 129 -3.72 -4.45 -2.62
N ASN A 130 -4.72 -3.60 -2.93
CA ASN A 130 -5.38 -2.62 -2.04
C ASN A 130 -6.87 -2.94 -1.80
N ASN A 131 -7.32 -2.91 -0.53
CA ASN A 131 -8.42 -2.07 0.01
C ASN A 131 -8.68 -2.43 1.49
N ILE A 132 -8.66 -1.45 2.40
CA ILE A 132 -9.22 -1.53 3.76
C ILE A 132 -9.78 -0.13 4.05
N ALA A 133 -11.08 -0.02 4.26
CA ALA A 133 -11.66 1.17 4.86
C ALA A 133 -12.65 0.80 5.97
N ASP A 134 -13.93 0.54 5.74
CA ASP A 134 -14.86 0.89 6.83
C ASP A 134 -15.58 -0.23 7.60
N SER A 135 -15.58 -1.49 7.15
CA SER A 135 -16.16 -2.62 7.93
C SER A 135 -15.14 -3.68 8.34
N LEU A 136 -13.89 -3.52 7.91
CA LEU A 136 -12.85 -4.55 8.00
C LEU A 136 -11.87 -4.36 9.15
N ASN A 137 -11.77 -3.20 9.81
CA ASN A 137 -10.73 -3.01 10.82
C ASN A 137 -10.83 -4.02 11.98
N VAL A 138 -12.02 -4.27 12.52
CA VAL A 138 -12.15 -5.23 13.64
C VAL A 138 -11.96 -6.67 13.17
N GLU A 139 -12.61 -7.07 12.08
CA GLU A 139 -12.55 -8.45 11.60
C GLU A 139 -11.16 -8.80 11.05
N PHE A 140 -10.56 -7.92 10.23
CA PHE A 140 -9.24 -8.11 9.68
C PHE A 140 -8.16 -8.15 10.77
N PHE A 141 -8.13 -7.18 11.69
CA PHE A 141 -7.11 -7.17 12.73
C PHE A 141 -7.34 -8.28 13.76
N GLY A 142 -8.59 -8.69 14.01
CA GLY A 142 -8.90 -9.89 14.78
C GLY A 142 -8.34 -11.15 14.12
N LYS A 143 -8.65 -11.37 12.84
CA LYS A 143 -8.12 -12.51 12.07
C LYS A 143 -6.58 -12.47 11.94
N LEU A 144 -5.98 -11.29 11.86
CA LEU A 144 -4.51 -11.12 11.80
C LEU A 144 -3.87 -11.50 13.14
N LYS A 145 -4.47 -11.07 14.24
CA LYS A 145 -4.05 -11.44 15.59
C LYS A 145 -4.10 -12.96 15.78
N THR A 146 -5.23 -13.58 15.47
CA THR A 146 -5.39 -15.04 15.55
C THR A 146 -4.36 -15.76 14.67
N LEU A 147 -4.16 -15.30 13.43
CA LEU A 147 -3.15 -15.88 12.55
C LEU A 147 -1.73 -15.81 13.14
N ILE A 148 -1.36 -14.70 13.78
CA ILE A 148 -0.06 -14.54 14.44
C ILE A 148 0.07 -15.49 15.63
N GLU A 149 -0.94 -15.58 16.48
CA GLU A 149 -0.96 -16.45 17.67
C GLU A 149 -0.92 -17.93 17.31
N ASP A 150 -1.68 -18.34 16.29
CA ASP A 150 -1.66 -19.69 15.73
C ASP A 150 -0.31 -20.00 15.13
N THR A 151 0.25 -19.08 14.33
CA THR A 151 1.56 -19.30 13.70
C THR A 151 2.67 -19.41 14.73
N TYR A 152 2.63 -18.61 15.80
CA TYR A 152 3.53 -18.74 16.94
C TYR A 152 3.42 -20.14 17.57
N THR A 153 2.19 -20.59 17.86
CA THR A 153 1.94 -21.87 18.54
C THR A 153 2.36 -23.06 17.66
N THR A 154 1.98 -23.06 16.38
CA THR A 154 2.33 -24.13 15.42
C THR A 154 3.83 -24.19 15.13
N ASN A 155 4.57 -23.09 15.27
CA ASN A 155 6.02 -23.06 15.07
C ASN A 155 6.78 -23.10 16.40
N ASN A 156 6.40 -24.00 17.31
CA ASN A 156 7.10 -24.25 18.58
C ASN A 156 7.34 -22.98 19.42
N LYS A 157 6.36 -22.07 19.47
CA LYS A 157 6.45 -20.79 20.20
C LYS A 157 7.57 -19.88 19.66
N THR A 158 7.83 -19.94 18.35
CA THR A 158 8.77 -19.04 17.68
C THR A 158 8.06 -17.74 17.34
N THR A 159 8.64 -16.62 17.80
CA THR A 159 8.15 -15.27 17.52
C THR A 159 8.08 -14.96 16.02
N VAL A 160 7.02 -14.27 15.60
CA VAL A 160 6.69 -13.97 14.20
C VAL A 160 7.43 -12.73 13.70
N THR A 161 7.99 -12.79 12.49
CA THR A 161 8.47 -11.61 11.76
C THR A 161 7.40 -11.12 10.81
N LEU A 162 7.03 -9.84 10.89
CA LEU A 162 6.10 -9.20 9.96
C LEU A 162 6.87 -8.58 8.80
N ILE A 163 6.68 -9.07 7.57
CA ILE A 163 7.24 -8.41 6.38
C ILE A 163 6.12 -7.66 5.67
N VAL A 164 6.25 -6.34 5.65
CA VAL A 164 5.26 -5.41 5.11
C VAL A 164 5.80 -4.61 3.96
N HIS A 165 4.96 -4.35 2.97
CA HIS A 165 5.29 -3.54 1.81
C HIS A 165 4.31 -2.36 1.76
N SER A 166 4.77 -1.20 1.30
CA SER A 166 3.99 -0.01 1.01
C SER A 166 2.98 0.35 2.12
N MET A 167 1.73 0.64 1.79
CA MET A 167 0.65 0.92 2.76
C MET A 167 0.48 -0.18 3.84
N GLY A 168 0.91 -1.41 3.55
CA GLY A 168 0.96 -2.49 4.51
C GLY A 168 1.77 -2.17 5.78
N GLY A 169 2.80 -1.34 5.66
CA GLY A 169 3.55 -0.87 6.82
C GLY A 169 2.75 0.05 7.73
N LEU A 170 1.92 0.94 7.16
CA LEU A 170 1.02 1.78 7.95
C LEU A 170 -0.05 0.95 8.67
N MET A 171 -0.58 -0.07 7.99
CA MET A 171 -1.57 -0.98 8.57
C MET A 171 -0.98 -1.87 9.67
N ALA A 172 0.22 -2.42 9.48
CA ALA A 172 0.93 -3.15 10.52
C ALA A 172 1.27 -2.24 11.70
N MET A 173 1.66 -0.99 11.45
CA MET A 173 1.88 -0.01 12.50
C MET A 173 0.61 0.28 13.30
N HIS A 174 -0.52 0.48 12.62
CA HIS A 174 -1.81 0.65 13.28
C HIS A 174 -2.20 -0.58 14.10
N PHE A 175 -2.05 -1.79 13.55
CA PHE A 175 -2.29 -3.06 14.24
C PHE A 175 -1.47 -3.19 15.53
N LEU A 176 -0.15 -2.98 15.45
CA LEU A 176 0.77 -3.10 16.58
C LEU A 176 0.45 -2.09 17.69
N ARG A 177 -0.04 -0.89 17.35
CA ARG A 177 -0.47 0.10 18.35
C ARG A 177 -1.71 -0.30 19.13
N MET A 178 -2.57 -1.13 18.55
CA MET A 178 -3.74 -1.66 19.26
C MET A 178 -3.39 -2.81 20.20
N GLN A 179 -2.18 -3.38 20.11
CA GLN A 179 -1.77 -4.49 20.96
C GLN A 179 -0.97 -4.02 22.19
N PRO A 180 -1.20 -4.61 23.37
CA PRO A 180 -0.36 -4.38 24.55
C PRO A 180 1.11 -4.68 24.28
N GLN A 181 2.02 -3.99 24.96
CA GLN A 181 3.46 -4.24 24.82
C GLN A 181 3.82 -5.70 25.16
N SER A 182 3.22 -6.26 26.21
CA SER A 182 3.40 -7.67 26.58
C SER A 182 3.02 -8.65 25.47
N TRP A 183 1.96 -8.35 24.71
CA TRP A 183 1.57 -9.17 23.56
C TRP A 183 2.62 -9.08 22.45
N LYS A 184 3.09 -7.86 22.14
CA LYS A 184 4.12 -7.66 21.12
C LYS A 184 5.42 -8.38 21.47
N ASP A 185 5.86 -8.29 22.73
CA ASP A 185 7.07 -8.93 23.23
C ASP A 185 6.98 -10.46 23.16
N GLN A 186 5.78 -11.02 23.35
CA GLN A 186 5.53 -12.46 23.27
C GLN A 186 5.47 -12.97 21.82
N TYR A 187 4.81 -12.25 20.92
CA TYR A 187 4.44 -12.79 19.61
C TYR A 187 5.28 -12.23 18.45
N ILE A 188 5.85 -11.03 18.56
CA ILE A 188 6.46 -10.33 17.43
C ILE A 188 7.97 -10.21 17.59
N ARG A 189 8.72 -10.83 16.68
CA ARG A 189 10.18 -10.74 16.67
C ARG A 189 10.65 -9.37 16.20
N ARG A 190 10.12 -8.93 15.06
CA ARG A 190 10.49 -7.69 14.34
C ARG A 190 9.49 -7.40 13.21
N MET A 191 9.52 -6.18 12.71
CA MET A 191 8.82 -5.75 11.50
C MET A 191 9.85 -5.34 10.44
N ILE A 192 9.79 -5.91 9.25
CA ILE A 192 10.57 -5.52 8.08
C ILE A 192 9.64 -4.77 7.12
N SER A 193 9.80 -3.45 7.03
CA SER A 193 9.01 -2.60 6.14
C SER A 193 9.76 -2.31 4.85
N ILE A 194 9.07 -2.45 3.71
CA ILE A 194 9.60 -2.19 2.38
C ILE A 194 8.79 -1.05 1.75
N SER A 195 9.43 0.04 1.35
CA SER A 195 8.80 1.19 0.68
C SER A 195 7.55 1.75 1.36
N THR A 196 7.51 1.75 2.70
CA THR A 196 6.34 2.23 3.44
C THR A 196 6.21 3.75 3.39
N PRO A 197 5.04 4.29 2.99
CA PRO A 197 4.76 5.72 2.95
C PRO A 197 4.37 6.24 4.35
N TRP A 198 5.31 6.19 5.28
CA TRP A 198 5.11 6.53 6.70
C TRP A 198 4.37 7.86 6.95
N ALA A 199 4.51 8.82 6.03
CA ALA A 199 3.93 10.14 6.13
C ALA A 199 3.08 10.52 4.91
N GLY A 200 2.59 9.52 4.16
CA GLY A 200 1.88 9.72 2.90
C GLY A 200 2.82 9.98 1.71
N SER A 201 2.24 10.36 0.57
CA SER A 201 2.97 10.64 -0.67
C SER A 201 2.26 11.69 -1.53
N MET A 202 3.02 12.50 -2.26
CA MET A 202 2.47 13.38 -3.29
C MET A 202 1.80 12.65 -4.45
N LYS A 203 2.08 11.34 -4.63
CA LYS A 203 1.32 10.52 -5.57
C LYS A 203 -0.17 10.49 -5.24
N ALA A 204 -0.56 10.55 -3.96
CA ALA A 204 -1.97 10.59 -3.59
C ALA A 204 -2.67 11.87 -4.11
N VAL A 205 -1.99 13.02 -4.02
CA VAL A 205 -2.49 14.29 -4.57
C VAL A 205 -2.59 14.23 -6.10
N LYS A 206 -1.58 13.65 -6.77
CA LYS A 206 -1.63 13.38 -8.23
C LYS A 206 -2.86 12.55 -8.60
N VAL A 207 -3.14 11.48 -7.87
CA VAL A 207 -4.27 10.58 -8.14
C VAL A 207 -5.61 11.31 -8.00
N PHE A 208 -5.79 12.15 -6.96
CA PHE A 208 -7.00 12.97 -6.85
C PHE A 208 -7.15 13.98 -8.00
N ALA A 209 -6.05 14.55 -8.49
CA ALA A 209 -6.06 15.51 -9.58
C ALA A 209 -6.36 14.84 -10.93
N ILE A 210 -5.58 13.83 -11.32
CA ILE A 210 -5.57 13.28 -12.69
C ILE A 210 -5.67 11.76 -12.77
N GLY A 211 -5.60 11.05 -11.64
CA GLY A 211 -5.57 9.59 -11.58
C GLY A 211 -4.17 8.99 -11.71
N ASP A 212 -4.11 7.67 -11.73
CA ASP A 212 -2.89 6.91 -11.99
C ASP A 212 -3.18 5.70 -12.87
N ASP A 213 -2.36 5.54 -13.92
CA ASP A 213 -2.44 4.44 -14.89
C ASP A 213 -1.82 3.15 -14.38
N LEU A 214 -1.33 3.16 -13.13
CA LEU A 214 -0.72 2.00 -12.49
C LEU A 214 0.53 1.50 -13.25
N GLY A 215 1.13 2.33 -14.12
CA GLY A 215 2.22 1.96 -15.00
C GLY A 215 1.82 1.09 -16.19
N SER A 216 0.52 0.96 -16.49
CA SER A 216 -0.02 0.21 -17.62
C SER A 216 -0.43 1.14 -18.75
N LEU A 217 0.14 0.93 -19.94
CA LEU A 217 -0.23 1.67 -21.16
C LEU A 217 -1.70 1.48 -21.58
N MET A 218 -2.37 0.45 -21.06
CA MET A 218 -3.77 0.15 -21.37
C MET A 218 -4.75 0.93 -20.48
N LEU A 219 -4.29 1.42 -19.32
CA LEU A 219 -5.13 2.11 -18.35
C LEU A 219 -5.05 3.62 -18.56
N ARG A 220 -6.22 4.25 -18.71
CA ARG A 220 -6.31 5.72 -18.77
C ARG A 220 -6.42 6.27 -17.36
N GLU A 221 -5.57 7.23 -17.02
CA GLU A 221 -5.56 7.87 -15.70
C GLU A 221 -6.93 8.47 -15.35
N SER A 222 -7.61 9.12 -16.31
CA SER A 222 -8.93 9.73 -16.08
C SER A 222 -10.02 8.71 -15.72
N ILE A 223 -9.99 7.51 -16.31
CA ILE A 223 -10.94 6.43 -15.99
C ILE A 223 -10.57 5.85 -14.62
N MET A 224 -9.29 5.53 -14.40
CA MET A 224 -8.82 5.01 -13.12
C MET A 224 -9.10 5.96 -11.96
N ARG A 225 -8.97 7.28 -12.20
CA ARG A 225 -9.31 8.33 -11.24
C ARG A 225 -10.72 8.15 -10.69
N SER A 226 -11.70 7.86 -11.56
CA SER A 226 -13.11 7.73 -11.15
C SER A 226 -13.34 6.60 -10.13
N GLN A 227 -12.49 5.56 -10.12
CA GLN A 227 -12.49 4.53 -9.10
C GLN A 227 -11.57 4.92 -7.92
N GLN A 228 -10.35 5.34 -8.19
CA GLN A 228 -9.30 5.58 -7.19
C GLN A 228 -9.70 6.62 -6.15
N ILE A 229 -10.37 7.70 -6.56
CA ILE A 229 -10.80 8.78 -5.65
C ILE A 229 -11.93 8.36 -4.70
N THR A 230 -12.55 7.20 -4.95
CA THR A 230 -13.58 6.66 -4.07
C THR A 230 -13.00 5.89 -2.88
N CYS A 231 -11.71 5.54 -2.91
CA CYS A 231 -11.07 4.76 -1.86
C CYS A 231 -10.56 5.65 -0.71
N PRO A 232 -11.05 5.49 0.53
CA PRO A 232 -10.56 6.25 1.70
C PRO A 232 -9.07 6.02 1.99
N SER A 233 -8.53 4.88 1.59
CA SER A 233 -7.10 4.58 1.65
C SER A 233 -6.27 5.63 0.89
N LEU A 234 -6.79 6.20 -0.20
CA LEU A 234 -6.11 7.27 -0.92
C LEU A 234 -6.00 8.55 -0.08
N ALA A 235 -7.08 8.90 0.63
CA ALA A 235 -7.09 10.05 1.54
C ALA A 235 -6.13 9.83 2.73
N TRP A 236 -5.98 8.59 3.19
CA TRP A 236 -5.02 8.24 4.24
C TRP A 236 -3.57 8.46 3.79
N LEU A 237 -3.30 8.23 2.51
CA LEU A 237 -1.97 8.38 1.92
C LEU A 237 -1.62 9.82 1.50
N LEU A 238 -2.50 10.80 1.75
CA LEU A 238 -2.17 12.21 1.55
C LEU A 238 -1.03 12.66 2.47
N PRO A 239 -0.17 13.59 2.02
CA PRO A 239 0.93 14.14 2.80
C PRO A 239 0.55 14.52 4.24
N SER A 240 1.40 14.14 5.20
CA SER A 240 1.22 14.41 6.62
C SER A 240 1.94 15.70 7.05
N PRO A 241 1.32 16.53 7.91
CA PRO A 241 1.98 17.71 8.49
C PRO A 241 3.22 17.39 9.33
N LEU A 242 3.42 16.12 9.72
CA LEU A 242 4.60 15.70 10.47
C LEU A 242 5.89 15.75 9.63
N PHE A 243 5.79 15.65 8.30
CA PHE A 243 6.95 15.54 7.39
C PHE A 243 6.88 16.50 6.19
N TRP A 244 5.78 17.21 6.00
CA TRP A 244 5.65 18.30 5.03
C TRP A 244 5.46 19.62 5.77
N LYS A 245 6.23 20.66 5.39
CA LYS A 245 6.06 21.97 6.01
C LYS A 245 4.76 22.62 5.55
N PRO A 246 4.09 23.41 6.40
CA PRO A 246 2.83 24.07 6.06
C PRO A 246 2.95 25.08 4.89
N THR A 247 4.16 25.58 4.63
CA THR A 247 4.46 26.53 3.55
C THR A 247 4.78 25.87 2.21
N GLU A 248 4.88 24.54 2.14
CA GLU A 248 5.23 23.85 0.91
C GLU A 248 4.03 23.77 -0.03
N VAL A 249 4.22 24.32 -1.24
CA VAL A 249 3.22 24.26 -2.31
C VAL A 249 3.23 22.87 -2.93
N LEU A 250 2.08 22.19 -2.83
CA LEU A 250 1.83 20.86 -3.38
C LEU A 250 1.17 20.94 -4.76
N VAL A 251 0.26 21.89 -4.94
CA VAL A 251 -0.42 22.18 -6.22
C VAL A 251 -0.30 23.67 -6.49
N GLN A 252 0.27 24.01 -7.64
CA GLN A 252 0.47 25.37 -8.10
C GLN A 252 -0.44 25.64 -9.30
N THR A 253 -1.22 26.71 -9.23
CA THR A 253 -2.06 27.23 -10.32
C THR A 253 -1.80 28.73 -10.49
N ASP A 254 -2.39 29.35 -11.51
CA ASP A 254 -2.36 30.81 -11.67
C ASP A 254 -3.28 31.55 -10.69
N LYS A 255 -4.35 30.91 -10.21
CA LYS A 255 -5.31 31.51 -9.26
C LYS A 255 -4.91 31.30 -7.80
N PHE A 256 -4.34 30.14 -7.47
CA PHE A 256 -4.07 29.76 -6.07
C PHE A 256 -2.96 28.70 -5.91
N ASN A 257 -2.22 28.78 -4.81
CA ASN A 257 -1.22 27.79 -4.40
C ASN A 257 -1.70 26.98 -3.20
N TYR A 258 -1.87 25.68 -3.38
CA TYR A 258 -2.37 24.78 -2.34
C TYR A 258 -1.20 24.15 -1.59
N THR A 259 -1.27 24.20 -0.26
CA THR A 259 -0.36 23.51 0.65
C THR A 259 -1.14 22.45 1.43
N ILE A 260 -0.50 21.75 2.35
CA ILE A 260 -1.18 20.81 3.27
C ILE A 260 -2.34 21.46 4.06
N ALA A 261 -2.27 22.77 4.32
CA ALA A 261 -3.31 23.52 5.04
C ALA A 261 -4.55 23.78 4.18
N HIS A 262 -4.46 23.58 2.87
CA HIS A 262 -5.50 23.93 1.90
C HIS A 262 -6.17 22.71 1.27
N PHE A 263 -6.08 21.51 1.87
CA PHE A 263 -6.71 20.31 1.30
C PHE A 263 -8.23 20.43 1.17
N GLU A 264 -8.92 21.00 2.16
CA GLU A 264 -10.37 21.26 2.07
C GLU A 264 -10.70 22.12 0.85
N LYS A 265 -9.98 23.23 0.68
CA LYS A 265 -10.15 24.12 -0.46
C LYS A 265 -9.81 23.41 -1.78
N LEU A 266 -8.72 22.65 -1.82
CA LEU A 266 -8.30 21.89 -3.01
C LEU A 266 -9.41 20.92 -3.45
N PHE A 267 -9.96 20.15 -2.51
CA PHE A 267 -11.00 19.18 -2.83
C PHE A 267 -12.31 19.84 -3.25
N ASN A 268 -12.69 20.96 -2.65
CA ASN A 268 -13.85 21.73 -3.11
C ASN A 268 -13.64 22.31 -4.51
N ASP A 269 -12.45 22.87 -4.79
CA ASP A 269 -12.11 23.42 -6.12
C ASP A 269 -11.99 22.33 -7.19
N MET A 270 -11.77 21.06 -6.80
CA MET A 270 -11.80 19.86 -7.66
C MET A 270 -13.19 19.22 -7.78
N GLU A 271 -14.20 19.77 -7.11
CA GLU A 271 -15.56 19.19 -7.03
C GLU A 271 -15.60 17.80 -6.36
N LEU A 272 -14.71 17.58 -5.38
CA LEU A 272 -14.56 16.33 -4.61
C LEU A 272 -14.77 16.52 -3.10
N PRO A 273 -15.90 17.08 -2.62
CA PRO A 273 -16.09 17.39 -1.20
C PRO A 273 -15.95 16.15 -0.30
N ASN A 274 -16.39 14.96 -0.77
CA ASN A 274 -16.26 13.71 -0.01
C ASN A 274 -14.80 13.31 0.27
N ALA A 275 -13.83 13.73 -0.55
CA ALA A 275 -12.42 13.43 -0.30
C ALA A 275 -11.88 14.12 0.96
N TRP A 276 -12.37 15.34 1.25
CA TRP A 276 -12.08 16.03 2.50
C TRP A 276 -12.68 15.30 3.71
N GLU A 277 -13.90 14.79 3.55
CA GLU A 277 -14.57 14.02 4.58
C GLU A 277 -13.83 12.71 4.89
N MET A 278 -13.44 11.96 3.87
CA MET A 278 -12.57 10.78 4.02
C MET A 278 -11.25 11.12 4.70
N ARG A 279 -10.62 12.25 4.37
CA ARG A 279 -9.37 12.70 5.02
C ARG A 279 -9.57 12.90 6.51
N LYS A 280 -10.65 13.55 6.94
CA LYS A 280 -10.95 13.74 8.36
C LYS A 280 -11.11 12.42 9.10
N ASP A 281 -11.74 11.42 8.48
CA ASP A 281 -11.99 10.12 9.11
C ASP A 281 -10.69 9.33 9.36
N VAL A 282 -9.70 9.46 8.46
CA VAL A 282 -8.44 8.70 8.49
C VAL A 282 -7.27 9.46 9.12
N GLU A 283 -7.41 10.76 9.38
CA GLU A 283 -6.31 11.60 9.88
C GLU A 283 -5.76 11.10 11.22
N LYS A 284 -6.63 10.60 12.09
CA LYS A 284 -6.27 10.00 13.40
C LYS A 284 -5.22 8.89 13.30
N TYR A 285 -5.12 8.20 12.16
CA TYR A 285 -4.14 7.14 11.94
C TYR A 285 -2.74 7.67 11.56
N SER A 286 -2.61 8.97 11.27
CA SER A 286 -1.39 9.59 10.75
C SER A 286 -0.81 10.71 11.64
N GLN A 287 -1.50 11.05 12.74
CA GLN A 287 -1.09 12.13 13.66
C GLN A 287 -0.03 11.68 14.69
N ASP A 288 -0.06 10.41 15.10
CA ASP A 288 0.93 9.85 16.01
C ASP A 288 2.02 9.14 15.20
N PHE A 289 3.29 9.48 15.43
CA PHE A 289 4.44 8.83 14.80
C PHE A 289 5.39 8.17 15.82
N GLN A 290 4.88 7.78 16.99
CA GLN A 290 5.62 6.95 17.95
C GLN A 290 5.99 5.60 17.36
N ALA A 291 7.16 5.10 17.76
CA ALA A 291 7.67 3.79 17.35
C ALA A 291 6.70 2.66 17.74
N PRO A 292 6.59 1.57 16.95
CA PRO A 292 5.59 0.52 17.17
C PRO A 292 5.88 -0.38 18.39
N GLY A 293 6.98 -0.16 19.11
CA GLY A 293 7.38 -0.98 20.26
C GLY A 293 7.89 -2.37 19.88
N VAL A 294 8.38 -2.56 18.65
CA VAL A 294 9.07 -3.77 18.19
C VAL A 294 10.30 -3.37 17.38
N GLU A 295 11.26 -4.28 17.20
CA GLU A 295 12.40 -4.05 16.31
C GLU A 295 11.91 -3.76 14.88
N VAL A 296 12.39 -2.69 14.25
CA VAL A 296 11.96 -2.29 12.89
C VAL A 296 13.15 -2.25 11.94
N HIS A 297 13.02 -2.92 10.79
CA HIS A 297 13.95 -2.85 9.67
C HIS A 297 13.28 -2.10 8.52
N CYS A 298 13.80 -0.93 8.20
CA CYS A 298 13.30 -0.11 7.11
C CYS A 298 14.12 -0.32 5.85
N ILE A 299 13.46 -0.74 4.78
CA ILE A 299 14.04 -0.88 3.45
C ILE A 299 13.27 0.05 2.53
N TYR A 300 13.95 0.96 1.86
CA TYR A 300 13.30 1.87 0.92
C TYR A 300 14.22 2.27 -0.24
N GLY A 301 13.58 2.57 -1.37
CA GLY A 301 14.24 3.08 -2.57
C GLY A 301 14.56 4.57 -2.46
N TYR A 302 15.55 5.01 -3.22
CA TYR A 302 15.94 6.42 -3.36
C TYR A 302 16.55 6.63 -4.76
N ASN A 303 16.77 7.89 -5.11
CA ASN A 303 17.26 8.38 -6.38
C ASN A 303 16.39 7.98 -7.58
N MET A 304 15.08 7.90 -7.36
CA MET A 304 14.09 7.71 -8.43
C MET A 304 13.19 8.94 -8.52
N SER A 305 13.04 9.46 -9.73
CA SER A 305 12.19 10.60 -10.04
C SER A 305 10.76 10.37 -9.51
N THR A 306 10.39 11.11 -8.47
CA THR A 306 9.13 10.95 -7.75
C THR A 306 8.40 12.28 -7.67
N VAL A 307 7.11 12.32 -7.97
CA VAL A 307 6.32 13.56 -7.96
C VAL A 307 6.38 14.27 -6.60
N GLU A 308 6.70 15.56 -6.61
CA GLU A 308 6.72 16.43 -5.42
C GLU A 308 5.74 17.61 -5.52
N ARG A 309 5.39 18.04 -6.74
CA ARG A 309 4.43 19.13 -6.95
C ARG A 309 3.72 18.99 -8.28
N LEU A 310 2.44 19.35 -8.30
CA LEU A 310 1.65 19.52 -9.52
C LEU A 310 1.69 20.99 -9.95
N VAL A 311 2.09 21.28 -11.18
CA VAL A 311 2.21 22.64 -11.70
C VAL A 311 1.29 22.81 -12.91
N TYR A 312 0.21 23.54 -12.74
CA TYR A 312 -0.73 23.89 -13.81
C TYR A 312 -0.21 25.11 -14.56
N LYS A 313 -0.35 25.09 -15.89
CA LYS A 313 0.07 26.21 -16.74
C LYS A 313 -0.90 27.40 -16.58
N PRO A 314 -0.44 28.64 -16.74
CA PRO A 314 -1.33 29.79 -16.77
C PRO A 314 -2.46 29.60 -17.80
N GLY A 315 -3.69 29.93 -17.42
CA GLY A 315 -4.89 29.72 -18.24
C GLY A 315 -5.46 28.29 -18.22
N THR A 316 -4.85 27.36 -17.48
CA THR A 316 -5.43 26.02 -17.22
C THR A 316 -5.99 25.94 -15.80
N TRP A 317 -6.95 25.04 -15.58
CA TRP A 317 -7.52 24.80 -14.26
C TRP A 317 -7.33 23.34 -13.83
N LEU A 318 -7.90 22.98 -12.67
CA LEU A 318 -7.71 21.68 -12.02
C LEU A 318 -8.30 20.50 -12.79
N ASP A 319 -9.13 20.76 -13.81
CA ASP A 319 -9.66 19.81 -14.80
C ASP A 319 -8.64 19.47 -15.92
N GLY A 320 -7.57 20.25 -16.05
CA GLY A 320 -6.48 20.03 -17.00
C GLY A 320 -5.39 19.09 -16.48
N TYR A 321 -4.35 18.91 -17.31
CA TYR A 321 -3.21 18.07 -16.97
C TYR A 321 -2.02 18.91 -16.44
N PRO A 322 -1.54 18.69 -15.21
CA PRO A 322 -0.41 19.42 -14.65
C PRO A 322 0.93 18.90 -15.19
N THR A 323 1.93 19.78 -15.17
CA THR A 323 3.33 19.35 -15.24
C THR A 323 3.74 18.81 -13.88
N LEU A 324 4.37 17.63 -13.86
CA LEU A 324 4.86 17.01 -12.63
C LEU A 324 6.27 17.49 -12.33
N ALA A 325 6.43 18.28 -11.27
CA ALA A 325 7.75 18.58 -10.73
C ALA A 325 8.16 17.43 -9.81
N ASN A 326 9.30 16.83 -10.10
CA ASN A 326 9.78 15.62 -9.44
C ASN A 326 10.99 15.92 -8.54
N GLY A 327 11.05 15.21 -7.43
CA GLY A 327 12.20 15.13 -6.53
C GLY A 327 12.59 13.68 -6.27
N ASP A 328 13.21 13.44 -5.12
CA ASP A 328 13.76 12.15 -4.74
C ASP A 328 12.72 11.23 -4.06
N GLY A 329 12.84 9.93 -4.29
CA GLY A 329 11.97 8.87 -3.77
C GLY A 329 12.21 7.54 -4.48
N ASP A 330 11.19 6.69 -4.50
CA ASP A 330 11.20 5.37 -5.17
C ASP A 330 10.34 5.30 -6.45
N GLY A 331 9.90 6.46 -6.95
CA GLY A 331 8.97 6.60 -8.07
C GLY A 331 7.50 6.67 -7.66
N THR A 332 7.17 6.33 -6.41
CA THR A 332 5.82 6.41 -5.84
C THR A 332 5.78 7.22 -4.56
N VAL A 333 6.71 7.00 -3.65
CA VAL A 333 6.76 7.61 -2.31
C VAL A 333 7.97 8.53 -2.22
N ASN A 334 7.74 9.75 -1.74
CA ASN A 334 8.79 10.73 -1.54
C ASN A 334 9.81 10.25 -0.50
N LEU A 335 11.10 10.51 -0.73
CA LEU A 335 12.18 10.07 0.17
C LEU A 335 11.93 10.46 1.63
N ARG A 336 11.45 11.68 1.87
CA ARG A 336 11.13 12.19 3.22
C ARG A 336 10.15 11.32 4.00
N SER A 337 9.20 10.69 3.29
CA SER A 337 8.21 9.78 3.88
C SER A 337 8.82 8.40 4.07
N LEU A 338 9.55 7.90 3.07
CA LEU A 338 10.27 6.63 3.16
C LEU A 338 11.25 6.58 4.33
N SER A 339 12.02 7.65 4.52
CA SER A 339 13.03 7.77 5.59
C SER A 339 12.44 8.23 6.94
N ALA A 340 11.13 8.36 7.07
CA ALA A 340 10.52 8.84 8.32
C ALA A 340 10.86 7.94 9.51
N CYS A 341 10.91 6.62 9.33
CA CYS A 341 11.24 5.67 10.39
C CYS A 341 12.64 5.84 10.98
N GLU A 342 13.53 6.61 10.35
CA GLU A 342 14.83 6.96 10.92
C GLU A 342 14.72 7.79 12.20
N HIS A 343 13.60 8.47 12.41
CA HIS A 343 13.31 9.20 13.65
C HIS A 343 13.18 8.27 14.86
N TRP A 344 12.99 6.96 14.64
CA TRP A 344 12.97 5.95 15.70
C TRP A 344 14.37 5.42 16.07
N LYS A 345 15.43 5.88 15.39
CA LYS A 345 16.80 5.56 15.78
C LYS A 345 17.11 6.28 17.10
N LYS A 346 17.45 5.52 18.15
CA LYS A 346 18.00 6.11 19.37
C LYS A 346 19.46 6.55 19.14
N PRO A 347 19.92 7.66 19.74
CA PRO A 347 21.35 7.96 19.82
C PRO A 347 22.07 6.78 20.49
N ARG A 348 23.22 6.37 19.95
CA ARG A 348 24.06 5.36 20.62
C ARG A 348 24.55 5.96 21.93
N LEU A 349 23.96 5.56 23.05
CA LEU A 349 24.59 5.76 24.36
C LEU A 349 25.87 4.91 24.36
N HIS A 350 27.02 5.57 24.36
CA HIS A 350 28.28 4.90 24.64
C HIS A 350 28.22 4.35 26.07
N LYS A 351 28.36 3.01 26.18
CA LYS A 351 28.38 2.16 27.39
C LYS A 351 27.00 1.80 27.97
N ALA A 352 26.57 0.56 27.72
CA ALA A 352 25.62 -0.16 28.57
C ALA A 352 26.34 -1.37 29.18
N ASN A 353 26.27 -1.49 30.49
CA ASN A 353 26.73 -2.66 31.24
C ASN A 353 25.85 -3.87 30.89
N ALA A 354 26.43 -5.07 30.97
CA ALA A 354 25.75 -6.33 30.66
C ALA A 354 24.56 -6.56 31.61
N GLY A 355 23.34 -6.62 31.06
CA GLY A 355 22.15 -7.03 31.82
C GLY A 355 20.79 -6.49 31.35
N GLU A 356 20.73 -5.43 30.53
CA GLU A 356 19.45 -4.89 30.06
C GLU A 356 19.08 -5.42 28.66
N LEU A 357 17.85 -5.94 28.51
CA LEU A 357 17.25 -6.20 27.20
C LEU A 357 17.29 -4.91 26.38
N SER A 358 17.93 -4.96 25.21
CA SER A 358 18.05 -3.82 24.32
C SER A 358 16.67 -3.34 23.86
N PRO A 359 16.30 -2.07 24.04
CA PRO A 359 15.02 -1.55 23.54
C PRO A 359 15.00 -1.55 22.00
N PRO A 360 13.81 -1.58 21.37
CA PRO A 360 13.68 -1.73 19.92
C PRO A 360 14.41 -0.60 19.19
N THR A 361 15.28 -0.98 18.25
CA THR A 361 16.05 -0.07 17.41
C THR A 361 15.56 -0.16 15.97
N ALA A 362 15.40 0.98 15.31
CA ALA A 362 15.15 1.03 13.87
C ALA A 362 16.48 0.93 13.11
N THR A 363 16.59 -0.01 12.17
CA THR A 363 17.74 -0.11 11.27
C THR A 363 17.29 0.15 9.83
N SER A 364 17.97 1.07 9.14
CA SER A 364 17.65 1.40 7.74
C SER A 364 18.64 0.75 6.79
N PHE A 365 18.13 0.10 5.75
CA PHE A 365 18.92 -0.41 4.63
C PHE A 365 18.49 0.32 3.35
N HIS A 366 19.48 0.86 2.64
CA HIS A 366 19.29 1.59 1.40
C HIS A 366 19.49 0.62 0.23
N VAL A 367 18.44 0.40 -0.57
CA VAL A 367 18.48 -0.54 -1.70
C VAL A 367 17.89 0.15 -2.93
N ILE A 368 18.51 -0.01 -4.09
CA ILE A 368 17.89 0.35 -5.37
C ILE A 368 16.82 -0.71 -5.64
N LEU A 369 15.58 -0.43 -5.21
CA LEU A 369 14.42 -1.23 -5.57
C LEU A 369 13.97 -0.76 -6.97
N CYS A 370 13.98 -1.66 -7.96
CA CYS A 370 13.37 -1.39 -9.26
C CYS A 370 11.88 -1.09 -9.06
N LYS A 371 11.37 -0.03 -9.73
CA LYS A 371 9.96 0.43 -9.79
C LYS A 371 8.97 -0.59 -9.21
N LEU A 372 8.73 -0.50 -7.91
CA LEU A 372 7.53 -1.06 -7.31
C LEU A 372 6.54 0.11 -7.30
N GLY A 373 5.74 0.20 -8.36
CA GLY A 373 4.50 0.95 -8.25
C GLY A 373 3.68 0.36 -7.10
N PHE A 374 2.67 1.08 -6.66
CA PHE A 374 1.57 0.58 -5.82
C PHE A 374 1.73 0.70 -4.29
N PHE A 375 0.67 1.26 -3.73
CA PHE A 375 0.24 1.06 -2.34
C PHE A 375 -0.46 -0.29 -2.27
N ALA A 376 -0.11 -1.14 -1.31
CA ALA A 376 -0.85 -2.37 -1.05
C ALA A 376 -0.39 -3.00 0.28
N PHE A 377 -1.03 -4.07 0.74
CA PHE A 377 -0.74 -4.70 2.04
C PHE A 377 -0.06 -6.06 1.86
N ARG A 378 1.03 -6.31 2.59
CA ARG A 378 1.66 -7.63 2.75
C ARG A 378 1.95 -7.81 4.24
N VAL A 379 1.64 -8.96 4.81
CA VAL A 379 2.30 -9.47 6.01
C VAL A 379 2.70 -10.88 5.66
N LEU A 380 3.96 -11.09 5.27
CA LEU A 380 4.50 -12.45 5.30
C LEU A 380 4.89 -12.77 6.72
N ILE A 381 4.38 -13.89 7.21
CA ILE A 381 4.93 -14.56 8.38
C ILE A 381 5.86 -15.65 7.86
N GLN A 382 7.17 -15.38 7.87
CA GLN A 382 8.15 -16.38 7.48
C GLN A 382 8.43 -17.33 8.64
N ARG A 383 8.35 -18.64 8.35
CA ARG A 383 8.88 -19.71 9.19
C ARG A 383 10.40 -19.74 8.99
N PHE A 384 11.16 -19.59 10.07
CA PHE A 384 12.59 -19.89 10.08
C PHE A 384 12.87 -20.96 11.11
#